data_AF-A0A6L4ZMZ3-F1
#
_entry.id   AF-A0A6L4ZMZ3-F1
#
_cell.length_a   1.000
_cell.length_b   1.000
_cell.length_c   1.000
_cell.angle_alpha   90.00
_cell.angle_beta   90.00
_cell.angle_gamma   90.00
#
_symmetry.space_group_name_H-M   'P 1'
#
loop_
_entity.id
_entity.type
_entity.pdbx_description
1 polymer ?
#
loop_
_entity_poly.entity_id
_entity_poly.type
_entity_poly.pdbx_seq_one_letter_code
_entity_poly.pdbx_strand_id
1 'polypeptide(L)'
;MFNKTIPGLFLVFCLCTLGINPKPVSAQFNCQFISDSNYHLLKLALLKGKGALSQKWCNYHTGNYTECSDQALKNKHPGVDYADAAGTPVYAPIDGRVIRVTKGSDCQRIDCLSTLAIYNSSKTKTFIFLHMNSINVGVGATVRFGDLVGTIGKRGPASGN
;
A
#
# COMPACT_ATOMS: atom_id res chain seq x y z
N MET A 1 16.08 5.66 -25.46
CA MET A 1 15.11 6.74 -25.14
C MET A 1 14.01 6.14 -24.28
N PHE A 2 14.12 6.22 -22.96
CA PHE A 2 13.05 5.79 -22.05
C PHE A 2 12.17 7.00 -21.76
N ASN A 3 11.19 7.25 -22.63
CA ASN A 3 10.14 8.22 -22.38
C ASN A 3 8.83 7.47 -22.15
N LYS A 4 8.54 7.18 -20.88
CA LYS A 4 7.19 6.89 -20.39
C LYS A 4 7.16 7.30 -18.92
N THR A 5 6.55 8.43 -18.65
CA THR A 5 5.89 8.72 -17.37
C THR A 5 5.08 7.47 -17.00
N ILE A 6 5.33 6.91 -15.81
CA ILE A 6 4.60 5.74 -15.29
C ILE A 6 3.65 6.28 -14.22
N PRO A 7 2.41 6.68 -14.56
CA PRO A 7 1.48 7.18 -13.57
C PRO A 7 0.81 6.02 -12.85
N GLY A 8 1.14 5.84 -11.57
CA GLY A 8 0.42 4.95 -10.66
C GLY A 8 1.33 4.52 -9.52
N LEU A 9 1.10 5.06 -8.33
CA LEU A 9 1.85 4.72 -7.12
C LEU A 9 0.94 3.88 -6.23
N PHE A 10 1.35 2.66 -5.92
CA PHE A 10 0.56 1.74 -5.10
C PHE A 10 1.26 1.46 -3.78
N LEU A 11 0.72 2.02 -2.70
CA LEU A 11 1.28 1.88 -1.35
C LEU A 11 0.64 0.71 -0.61
N VAL A 12 1.48 -0.22 -0.17
CA VAL A 12 1.14 -1.25 0.81
C VAL A 12 1.67 -0.82 2.18
N PHE A 13 0.73 -0.37 3.02
CA PHE A 13 0.79 0.19 4.39
C PHE A 13 1.13 1.67 4.61
N CYS A 14 0.33 2.30 5.48
CA CYS A 14 0.72 3.36 6.41
C CYS A 14 -0.25 3.30 7.60
N LEU A 15 0.22 2.92 8.79
CA LEU A 15 -0.61 2.85 10.01
C LEU A 15 -0.86 4.23 10.65
N CYS A 16 -0.01 5.22 10.39
CA CYS A 16 -0.03 6.48 11.13
C CYS A 16 -1.05 7.51 10.60
N THR A 17 -1.38 7.50 9.31
CA THR A 17 -2.24 8.54 8.70
C THR A 17 -3.74 8.20 8.73
N LEU A 18 -4.11 7.00 9.19
CA LEU A 18 -5.51 6.55 9.20
C LEU A 18 -6.21 6.72 10.55
N GLY A 19 -5.58 7.34 11.55
CA GLY A 19 -6.14 7.49 12.90
C GLY A 19 -6.40 6.16 13.62
N ILE A 20 -5.86 5.05 13.09
CA ILE A 20 -5.94 3.74 13.70
C ILE A 20 -4.82 3.68 14.73
N ASN A 21 -5.10 4.05 15.99
CA ASN A 21 -4.18 3.83 17.10
C ASN A 21 -3.90 2.33 17.21
N PRO A 22 -2.74 1.80 16.76
CA PRO A 22 -2.41 0.45 17.14
C PRO A 22 -2.19 0.49 18.66
N LYS A 23 -2.83 -0.43 19.40
CA LYS A 23 -2.32 -0.78 20.72
C LYS A 23 -0.80 -0.99 20.59
N PRO A 24 0.02 -0.62 21.60
CA PRO A 24 1.48 -0.61 21.48
C PRO A 24 2.01 -2.04 21.43
N VAL A 25 1.80 -2.72 20.30
CA VAL A 25 2.71 -3.72 19.83
C VAL A 25 3.87 -2.89 19.35
N SER A 26 5.01 -2.93 20.04
CA SER A 26 6.26 -2.37 19.55
C SER A 26 6.37 -2.81 18.09
N ALA A 27 6.13 -1.91 17.13
CA ALA A 27 6.34 -2.28 15.75
C ALA A 27 7.81 -2.72 15.70
N GLN A 28 8.11 -3.88 15.12
CA GLN A 28 9.50 -4.27 14.98
C GLN A 28 10.12 -3.25 13.99
N PHE A 29 10.70 -2.17 14.53
CA PHE A 29 11.17 -0.98 13.78
C PHE A 29 12.50 -1.23 13.07
N ASN A 30 12.77 -2.48 12.70
CA ASN A 30 13.96 -2.81 11.93
C ASN A 30 13.70 -2.41 10.48
N CYS A 31 14.28 -1.30 10.03
CA CYS A 31 14.20 -0.86 8.64
C CYS A 31 14.87 -1.83 7.65
N GLN A 32 15.68 -2.78 8.14
CA GLN A 32 16.23 -3.90 7.37
C GLN A 32 15.37 -5.17 7.43
N PHE A 33 14.17 -5.11 8.03
CA PHE A 33 13.28 -6.26 8.17
C PHE A 33 12.83 -6.85 6.82
N ILE A 34 12.71 -6.02 5.79
CA ILE A 34 12.24 -6.44 4.46
C ILE A 34 13.45 -6.50 3.51
N SER A 35 13.81 -7.71 3.08
CA SER A 35 14.86 -7.94 2.08
C SER A 35 14.39 -7.66 0.65
N ASP A 36 15.34 -7.53 -0.28
CA ASP A 36 15.05 -7.40 -1.72
C ASP A 36 14.24 -8.58 -2.27
N SER A 37 14.50 -9.79 -1.77
CA SER A 37 13.69 -10.97 -2.09
C SER A 37 12.26 -10.84 -1.59
N ASN A 38 12.01 -10.25 -0.42
CA ASN A 38 10.66 -10.01 0.07
C ASN A 38 9.91 -8.98 -0.80
N TYR A 39 10.57 -7.90 -1.21
CA TYR A 39 9.98 -6.93 -2.15
C TYR A 39 9.65 -7.59 -3.51
N HIS A 40 10.52 -8.48 -3.98
CA HIS A 40 10.27 -9.21 -5.23
C HIS A 40 9.05 -10.14 -5.10
N LEU A 41 8.99 -10.95 -4.04
CA LEU A 41 7.86 -11.86 -3.78
C LEU A 41 6.54 -11.11 -3.61
N LEU A 42 6.57 -9.96 -2.91
CA LEU A 42 5.40 -9.11 -2.75
C LEU A 42 4.91 -8.57 -4.10
N LYS A 43 5.82 -8.14 -4.98
CA LYS A 43 5.48 -7.71 -6.35
C LYS A 43 4.88 -8.83 -7.19
N LEU A 44 5.42 -10.05 -7.09
CA LEU A 44 4.86 -11.22 -7.76
C LEU A 44 3.43 -11.52 -7.28
N ALA A 45 3.18 -11.43 -5.97
CA ALA A 45 1.88 -11.67 -5.39
C ALA A 45 0.85 -10.60 -5.80
N LEU A 46 1.22 -9.32 -5.72
CA LEU A 46 0.32 -8.18 -5.93
C LEU A 46 0.06 -7.86 -7.39
N LEU A 47 1.10 -7.92 -8.23
CA LEU A 47 1.10 -7.36 -9.58
C LEU A 47 1.50 -8.40 -10.64
N LYS A 48 1.63 -9.67 -10.26
CA LYS A 48 2.13 -10.75 -11.14
C LYS A 48 3.47 -10.40 -11.78
N GLY A 49 4.32 -9.69 -11.04
CA GLY A 49 5.67 -9.28 -11.46
C GLY A 49 5.74 -7.95 -12.22
N LYS A 50 4.60 -7.33 -12.55
CA LYS A 50 4.56 -6.00 -13.18
C LYS A 50 5.00 -4.89 -12.22
N GLY A 51 5.29 -3.73 -12.80
CA GLY A 51 5.74 -2.54 -12.07
C GLY A 51 7.18 -2.61 -11.55
N ALA A 52 7.62 -1.49 -10.99
CA ALA A 52 8.92 -1.31 -10.36
C ALA A 52 8.74 -0.89 -8.90
N LEU A 53 9.63 -1.34 -8.02
CA LEU A 53 9.69 -0.86 -6.64
C LEU A 53 10.12 0.62 -6.66
N SER A 54 9.25 1.53 -6.25
CA SER A 54 9.52 2.98 -6.28
C SER A 54 9.85 3.54 -4.89
N GLN A 55 9.28 2.99 -3.82
CA GLN A 55 9.61 3.35 -2.44
C GLN A 55 9.68 2.10 -1.57
N LYS A 56 10.75 1.98 -0.77
CA LYS A 56 10.95 0.88 0.18
C LYS A 56 10.32 1.21 1.53
N TRP A 57 10.13 0.18 2.35
CA TRP A 57 9.87 0.36 3.78
C TRP A 57 11.00 1.18 4.40
N CYS A 58 10.65 2.12 5.28
CA CYS A 58 11.57 3.05 5.91
C CYS A 58 12.34 3.99 4.96
N ASN A 59 11.98 4.11 3.68
CA ASN A 59 12.71 5.01 2.80
C ASN A 59 12.66 6.45 3.33
N TYR A 60 13.80 7.13 3.41
CA TYR A 60 13.88 8.44 4.04
C TYR A 60 13.54 9.55 3.05
N HIS A 61 12.74 10.51 3.49
CA HIS A 61 12.38 11.70 2.72
C HIS A 61 12.60 12.96 3.55
N THR A 62 13.21 13.99 2.96
CA THR A 62 13.29 15.31 3.59
C THR A 62 11.91 15.96 3.63
N GLY A 63 11.45 16.33 4.84
CA GLY A 63 10.18 17.04 5.08
C GLY A 63 9.01 16.15 5.48
N ASN A 64 8.89 15.84 6.78
CA ASN A 64 7.75 15.24 7.51
C ASN A 64 6.76 14.38 6.66
N TYR A 65 7.26 13.34 5.97
CA TYR A 65 6.42 12.42 5.18
C TYR A 65 5.49 11.53 6.01
N THR A 66 5.72 11.50 7.32
CA THR A 66 4.95 10.73 8.30
C THR A 66 4.72 11.58 9.53
N GLU A 67 3.46 11.90 9.80
CA GLU A 67 3.01 12.38 11.12
C GLU A 67 2.86 11.18 12.08
N CYS A 68 3.83 10.26 12.09
CA CYS A 68 3.91 9.27 13.15
C CYS A 68 4.43 9.97 14.40
N SER A 69 3.75 9.82 15.54
CA SER A 69 4.25 10.29 16.84
C SER A 69 5.55 9.60 17.27
N ASP A 70 5.87 8.46 16.64
CA ASP A 70 7.13 7.77 16.84
C ASP A 70 8.26 8.45 16.05
N GLN A 71 9.20 9.04 16.79
CA GLN A 71 10.37 9.71 16.23
C GLN A 71 11.23 8.78 15.37
N ALA A 72 11.21 7.46 15.59
CA ALA A 72 11.92 6.48 14.78
C ALA A 72 11.36 6.35 13.36
N LEU A 73 10.10 6.73 13.15
CA LEU A 73 9.40 6.74 11.86
C LEU A 73 9.30 8.13 11.23
N LYS A 74 9.75 9.19 11.93
CA LYS A 74 9.77 10.55 11.38
C LYS A 74 10.54 10.56 10.06
N ASN A 75 9.94 11.20 9.04
CA ASN A 75 10.52 11.33 7.70
C ASN A 75 10.73 10.00 6.95
N LYS A 76 10.20 8.88 7.43
CA LYS A 76 10.36 7.57 6.80
C LYS A 76 9.05 7.08 6.21
N HIS A 77 9.14 6.47 5.03
CA HIS A 77 8.00 5.89 4.35
C HIS A 77 7.48 4.64 5.08
N PRO A 78 6.23 4.64 5.58
CA PRO A 78 5.69 3.60 6.46
C PRO A 78 4.99 2.49 5.66
N GLY A 79 5.51 2.18 4.48
CA GLY A 79 5.04 1.12 3.60
C GLY A 79 5.93 0.91 2.38
N VAL A 80 5.39 0.24 1.38
CA VAL A 80 6.10 -0.12 0.15
C VAL A 80 5.30 0.37 -1.05
N ASP A 81 5.97 1.10 -1.94
CA ASP A 81 5.37 1.54 -3.20
C ASP A 81 5.86 0.75 -4.39
N TYR A 82 4.91 0.35 -5.23
CA TYR A 82 5.18 -0.11 -6.59
C TYR A 82 4.60 0.87 -7.60
N ALA A 83 5.41 1.25 -8.58
CA ALA A 83 5.02 2.10 -9.70
C ALA A 83 4.69 1.24 -10.93
N ASP A 84 3.49 1.44 -11.49
CA ASP A 84 3.07 0.90 -12.78
C ASP A 84 1.94 1.78 -13.36
N ALA A 85 1.48 1.50 -14.58
CA ALA A 85 0.38 2.23 -15.19
C ALA A 85 -0.93 2.12 -14.39
N ALA A 86 -1.66 3.23 -14.28
CA ALA A 86 -3.02 3.25 -13.75
C ALA A 86 -3.90 2.24 -14.51
N GLY A 87 -4.71 1.50 -13.76
CA GLY A 87 -5.50 0.38 -14.31
C GLY A 87 -4.77 -0.97 -14.27
N THR A 88 -3.47 -1.04 -13.95
CA THR A 88 -2.80 -2.33 -13.70
C THR A 88 -3.55 -3.14 -12.64
N PRO A 89 -3.92 -4.41 -12.91
CA PRO A 89 -4.58 -5.28 -11.95
C PRO A 89 -3.78 -5.51 -10.67
N VAL A 90 -4.47 -5.43 -9.54
CA VAL A 90 -3.93 -5.69 -8.19
C VAL A 90 -4.61 -6.92 -7.62
N TYR A 91 -3.81 -7.84 -7.09
CA TYR A 91 -4.28 -9.11 -6.55
C TYR A 91 -4.05 -9.22 -5.05
N ALA A 92 -4.88 -10.02 -4.37
CA ALA A 92 -4.73 -10.31 -2.95
C ALA A 92 -3.42 -11.07 -2.71
N PRO A 93 -2.49 -10.56 -1.88
CA PRO A 93 -1.21 -11.21 -1.61
C PRO A 93 -1.32 -12.32 -0.55
N ILE A 94 -2.51 -12.51 0.02
CA ILE A 94 -2.80 -13.45 1.09
C ILE A 94 -4.30 -13.74 1.13
N ASP A 95 -4.68 -14.92 1.63
CA ASP A 95 -6.06 -15.19 2.00
C ASP A 95 -6.52 -14.22 3.11
N GLY A 96 -7.79 -13.85 3.15
CA GLY A 96 -8.28 -13.03 4.24
C GLY A 96 -9.70 -12.53 4.06
N ARG A 97 -10.11 -11.69 5.00
CA ARG A 97 -11.41 -11.00 4.98
C ARG A 97 -11.20 -9.51 4.73
N VAL A 98 -11.97 -8.93 3.83
CA VAL A 98 -11.98 -7.49 3.62
C VAL A 98 -12.62 -6.82 4.84
N ILE A 99 -11.85 -5.95 5.50
CA ILE A 99 -12.29 -5.25 6.73
C ILE A 99 -12.47 -3.74 6.52
N ARG A 100 -11.98 -3.18 5.40
CA ARG A 100 -12.20 -1.77 5.04
C ARG A 100 -12.22 -1.61 3.53
N VAL A 101 -13.14 -0.77 3.05
CA VAL A 101 -13.16 -0.25 1.67
C VAL A 101 -13.52 1.23 1.74
N THR A 102 -12.71 2.07 1.11
CA THR A 102 -12.97 3.48 0.84
C THR A 102 -12.67 3.69 -0.64
N LYS A 103 -13.67 4.10 -1.42
CA LYS A 103 -13.50 4.44 -2.84
C LYS A 103 -13.43 5.97 -2.93
N GLY A 104 -12.24 6.49 -3.15
CA GLY A 104 -12.03 7.91 -3.34
C GLY A 104 -12.31 8.35 -4.79
N SER A 105 -11.97 9.59 -5.12
CA SER A 105 -12.11 10.20 -6.44
C SER A 105 -10.75 10.61 -7.04
N ASP A 106 -10.72 10.97 -8.31
CA ASP A 106 -9.49 11.35 -9.02
C ASP A 106 -9.03 12.77 -8.61
N CYS A 107 -8.39 12.88 -7.45
CA CYS A 107 -7.75 14.10 -6.98
C CYS A 107 -6.62 13.80 -5.99
N GLN A 108 -5.76 14.79 -5.71
CA GLN A 108 -4.56 14.63 -4.86
C GLN A 108 -4.77 15.01 -3.38
N ARG A 109 -6.01 15.28 -2.96
CA ARG A 109 -6.33 15.62 -1.57
C ARG A 109 -6.64 14.36 -0.75
N ILE A 110 -6.47 14.41 0.56
CA ILE A 110 -6.66 13.24 1.44
C ILE A 110 -8.08 12.68 1.44
N ASP A 111 -9.10 13.54 1.26
CA ASP A 111 -10.52 13.14 1.12
C ASP A 111 -10.77 12.30 -0.14
N CYS A 112 -9.89 12.40 -1.14
CA CYS A 112 -9.93 11.62 -2.37
C CYS A 112 -9.22 10.26 -2.25
N LEU A 113 -8.64 9.88 -1.11
CA LEU A 113 -7.87 8.65 -0.98
C LEU A 113 -8.75 7.39 -1.06
N SER A 114 -8.41 6.48 -1.97
CA SER A 114 -8.93 5.11 -1.95
C SER A 114 -8.15 4.24 -0.96
N THR A 115 -8.85 3.39 -0.20
CA THR A 115 -8.25 2.45 0.74
C THR A 115 -8.95 1.10 0.71
N LEU A 116 -8.19 0.02 0.66
CA LEU A 116 -8.67 -1.34 0.89
C LEU A 116 -7.86 -1.95 2.04
N ALA A 117 -8.50 -2.70 2.94
CA ALA A 117 -7.79 -3.48 3.95
C ALA A 117 -8.28 -4.92 4.00
N ILE A 118 -7.35 -5.86 3.93
CA ILE A 118 -7.58 -7.31 4.01
C ILE A 118 -6.92 -7.83 5.28
N TYR A 119 -7.68 -8.46 6.16
CA TYR A 119 -7.17 -9.08 7.39
C TYR A 119 -7.07 -10.59 7.25
N ASN A 120 -5.89 -11.14 7.53
CA ASN A 120 -5.67 -12.57 7.68
C ASN A 120 -5.64 -12.91 9.17
N SER A 121 -6.64 -13.65 9.64
CA SER A 121 -6.77 -14.07 11.04
C SER A 121 -5.65 -15.02 11.45
N SER A 122 -5.30 -16.00 10.62
CA SER A 122 -4.25 -17.00 10.91
C SER A 122 -2.85 -16.40 11.10
N LYS A 123 -2.56 -15.29 10.42
CA LYS A 123 -1.30 -14.55 10.57
C LYS A 123 -1.42 -13.39 11.54
N THR A 124 -2.62 -13.01 11.97
CA THR A 124 -2.90 -11.79 12.75
C THR A 124 -2.32 -10.53 12.09
N LYS A 125 -2.41 -10.44 10.76
CA LYS A 125 -1.90 -9.31 9.97
C LYS A 125 -2.99 -8.76 9.06
N THR A 126 -3.00 -7.44 8.93
CA THR A 126 -3.76 -6.74 7.89
C THR A 126 -2.81 -6.44 6.73
N PHE A 127 -3.33 -6.32 5.51
CA PHE A 127 -2.70 -5.70 4.35
C PHE A 127 -3.54 -4.49 3.96
N ILE A 128 -2.94 -3.30 3.93
CA ILE A 128 -3.62 -2.06 3.56
C ILE A 128 -3.10 -1.60 2.21
N PHE A 129 -4.01 -1.32 1.29
CA PHE A 129 -3.73 -0.84 -0.05
C PHE A 129 -4.26 0.58 -0.18
N LEU A 130 -3.44 1.48 -0.72
CA LEU A 130 -3.78 2.89 -0.90
C LEU A 130 -3.69 3.27 -2.37
N HIS A 131 -4.23 4.46 -2.70
CA HIS A 131 -4.17 5.07 -4.03
C HIS A 131 -4.84 4.30 -5.16
N MET A 132 -5.65 3.29 -4.86
CA MET A 132 -6.32 2.45 -5.87
C MET A 132 -7.26 3.25 -6.77
N ASN A 133 -7.26 2.94 -8.08
CA ASN A 133 -8.21 3.50 -9.05
C ASN A 133 -9.57 2.78 -8.99
N SER A 134 -9.55 1.46 -8.79
CA SER A 134 -10.76 0.65 -8.62
C SER A 134 -10.58 -0.32 -7.46
N ILE A 135 -11.69 -0.68 -6.82
CA ILE A 135 -11.76 -1.70 -5.78
C ILE A 135 -12.96 -2.59 -6.13
N ASN A 136 -12.68 -3.86 -6.40
CA ASN A 136 -13.63 -4.84 -6.95
C ASN A 136 -14.23 -5.75 -5.86
N VAL A 137 -13.80 -5.57 -4.61
CA VAL A 137 -14.26 -6.33 -3.45
C VAL A 137 -14.95 -5.41 -2.44
N GLY A 138 -15.87 -5.97 -1.66
CA GLY A 138 -16.63 -5.26 -0.62
C GLY A 138 -16.23 -5.67 0.79
N VAL A 139 -16.55 -4.84 1.78
CA VAL A 139 -16.35 -5.18 3.20
C VAL A 139 -17.11 -6.48 3.52
N GLY A 140 -16.42 -7.38 4.20
CA GLY A 140 -16.95 -8.67 4.60
C GLY A 140 -16.70 -9.82 3.63
N ALA A 141 -16.27 -9.52 2.39
CA ALA A 141 -15.88 -10.53 1.43
C ALA A 141 -14.64 -11.31 1.92
N THR A 142 -14.63 -12.62 1.63
CA THR A 142 -13.43 -13.45 1.73
C THR A 142 -12.69 -13.38 0.40
N VAL A 143 -11.38 -13.18 0.44
CA VAL A 143 -10.48 -13.25 -0.70
C VAL A 143 -9.46 -14.36 -0.47
N ARG A 144 -9.03 -14.99 -1.56
CA ARG A 144 -7.93 -15.96 -1.61
C ARG A 144 -6.71 -15.32 -2.25
N PHE A 145 -5.54 -15.88 -1.97
CA PHE A 145 -4.30 -15.51 -2.65
C PHE A 145 -4.50 -15.51 -4.18
N GLY A 146 -4.17 -14.39 -4.80
CA GLY A 146 -4.27 -14.22 -6.25
C GLY A 146 -5.63 -13.75 -6.76
N ASP A 147 -6.64 -13.54 -5.90
CA ASP A 147 -7.91 -12.93 -6.30
C ASP A 147 -7.70 -11.48 -6.75
N LEU A 148 -8.39 -11.08 -7.83
CA LEU A 148 -8.37 -9.68 -8.30
C LEU A 148 -9.14 -8.80 -7.32
N VAL A 149 -8.46 -7.82 -6.71
CA VAL A 149 -9.07 -6.93 -5.70
C VAL A 149 -9.32 -5.51 -6.22
N GLY A 150 -8.69 -5.13 -7.32
CA GLY A 150 -8.85 -3.80 -7.92
C GLY A 150 -7.73 -3.47 -8.88
N THR A 151 -7.44 -2.18 -9.04
CA THR A 151 -6.38 -1.71 -9.94
C THR A 151 -5.57 -0.56 -9.35
N ILE A 152 -4.31 -0.44 -9.78
CA ILE A 152 -3.43 0.69 -9.48
C ILE A 152 -4.09 2.01 -9.91
N GLY A 153 -3.87 3.06 -9.12
CA GLY A 153 -4.30 4.43 -9.40
C GLY A 153 -3.39 5.46 -8.77
N LYS A 154 -3.93 6.67 -8.59
CA LYS A 154 -3.24 7.81 -7.95
C LYS A 154 -4.22 8.66 -7.14
N ARG A 155 -5.20 8.02 -6.50
CA ARG A 155 -6.24 8.71 -5.73
C ARG A 155 -5.73 9.09 -4.34
N GLY A 156 -5.89 10.35 -3.94
CA GLY A 156 -5.28 10.90 -2.75
C GLY A 156 -3.83 11.36 -2.96
N PRO A 157 -3.15 11.82 -1.90
CA PRO A 157 -1.81 12.39 -2.00
C PRO A 157 -0.79 11.33 -2.44
N ALA A 158 -0.27 11.43 -3.66
CA ALA A 158 0.74 10.51 -4.20
C ALA A 158 1.73 11.26 -5.10
N SER A 159 3.03 10.98 -4.94
CA SER A 159 4.12 11.71 -5.61
C SER A 159 4.51 11.18 -7.01
N GLY A 160 3.98 10.02 -7.44
CA GLY A 160 4.32 9.42 -8.74
C GLY A 160 3.63 10.13 -9.91
N ASN A 161 4.38 10.82 -10.77
CA ASN A 161 3.89 11.47 -12.00
C ASN A 161 4.11 10.60 -13.25
#